data_AF-A0A369IER0-F1
#
_entry.id   AF-A0A369IER0-F1
#
_cell.length_a   1.000
_cell.length_b   1.000
_cell.length_c   1.000
_cell.angle_alpha   90.00
_cell.angle_beta   90.00
_cell.angle_gamma   90.00
#
_symmetry.space_group_name_H-M   'P 1'
#
loop_
_entity.id
_entity.type
_entity.pdbx_description
1 polymer ?
#
loop_
_entity_poly.entity_id
_entity_poly.type
_entity_poly.pdbx_seq_one_letter_code
_entity_poly.pdbx_strand_id
1 'polypeptide(L)'
;MKVNFTKQICFTFLIAISAIWICSCDTKTQQAGEAEKPAVDSLSGPTTNVPNTSQSELLRTVLGKPGGDFRGVKFGDPISKIKELESFELFEDSTDHVGFTYETENFEAIDVMYYLDKNQLLNGIRVDVYLNDAPSVAGLWTQFETYLSGKYAIDKKQGKVAFWKDKGGRMVKLEDVSKGKDFGLRLSIGTKGMKTMPM
;
A
#
# COMPACT_ATOMS: atom_id res chain seq x y z
N MET A 1 41.65 -16.98 24.90
CA MET A 1 41.45 -16.73 26.34
C MET A 1 40.97 -15.29 26.49
N LYS A 2 39.76 -15.09 27.01
CA LYS A 2 39.17 -13.76 27.22
C LYS A 2 39.57 -13.22 28.62
N VAL A 3 39.60 -11.89 28.69
CA VAL A 3 38.98 -10.99 29.70
C VAL A 3 39.95 -9.93 30.26
N ASN A 4 39.42 -8.70 30.18
CA ASN A 4 39.85 -7.35 30.53
C ASN A 4 40.28 -7.08 31.98
N PHE A 5 41.05 -6.00 32.16
CA PHE A 5 41.10 -5.14 33.36
C PHE A 5 41.43 -3.69 32.91
N THR A 6 40.47 -2.76 32.74
CA THR A 6 39.81 -1.87 33.72
C THR A 6 40.59 -0.58 34.08
N LYS A 7 39.98 0.56 33.69
CA LYS A 7 40.01 1.93 34.28
C LYS A 7 41.24 2.83 34.06
N GLN A 8 41.11 3.94 33.31
CA GLN A 8 40.49 5.25 33.66
C GLN A 8 41.52 6.17 34.33
N ILE A 9 42.00 7.18 33.59
CA ILE A 9 42.47 8.53 33.99
C ILE A 9 43.26 9.10 32.80
N CYS A 10 42.70 10.08 32.11
CA CYS A 10 43.45 11.18 31.48
C CYS A 10 42.43 12.24 31.05
N PHE A 11 42.16 13.11 32.00
CA PHE A 11 41.30 14.28 31.91
C PHE A 11 42.24 15.49 31.83
N THR A 12 42.35 16.13 30.67
CA THR A 12 42.77 17.55 30.53
C THR A 12 42.34 18.03 29.14
N PHE A 13 41.25 18.79 28.98
CA PHE A 13 41.03 20.23 29.22
C PHE A 13 41.39 21.12 28.01
N LEU A 14 40.51 22.12 27.73
CA LEU A 14 40.76 23.40 27.02
C LEU A 14 40.86 23.30 25.48
N ILE A 15 40.12 24.01 24.60
CA ILE A 15 39.58 25.40 24.53
C ILE A 15 38.43 25.38 23.48
N ALA A 16 37.19 25.76 23.76
CA ALA A 16 36.60 27.10 23.83
C ALA A 16 36.33 27.82 22.46
N ILE A 17 35.06 28.24 22.31
CA ILE A 17 34.59 29.46 21.62
C ILE A 17 34.54 29.45 20.08
N SER A 18 33.32 29.36 19.53
CA SER A 18 32.79 30.44 18.68
C SER A 18 31.26 30.41 18.68
N ALA A 19 30.68 31.38 19.40
CA ALA A 19 29.28 31.72 19.36
C ALA A 19 29.03 32.81 18.29
N ILE A 20 27.75 32.92 17.93
CA ILE A 20 27.07 34.07 17.29
C ILE A 20 27.18 34.11 15.77
N TRP A 21 26.05 33.92 15.08
CA TRP A 21 25.44 34.92 14.19
C TRP A 21 23.92 34.68 14.14
N ILE A 22 23.20 35.54 14.84
CA ILE A 22 21.73 35.68 14.78
C ILE A 22 21.48 36.83 13.81
N CYS A 23 20.83 36.56 12.68
CA CYS A 23 20.26 37.62 11.84
C CYS A 23 18.74 37.66 12.11
N SER A 24 18.36 38.28 13.22
CA SER A 24 17.00 38.83 13.39
C SER A 24 16.97 40.20 12.74
N CYS A 25 16.21 40.33 11.66
CA CYS A 25 15.85 41.62 11.07
C CYS A 25 14.47 42.00 11.62
N ASP A 26 14.44 42.72 12.74
CA ASP A 26 13.26 43.43 13.23
C ASP A 26 13.19 44.80 12.54
N THR A 27 12.13 45.05 11.77
CA THR A 27 11.72 46.43 11.44
C THR A 27 10.31 46.63 11.99
N LYS A 28 10.19 47.61 12.89
CA LYS A 28 8.98 47.98 13.61
C LYS A 28 7.95 48.66 12.70
N THR A 29 6.72 48.15 12.81
CA THR A 29 5.46 48.89 13.05
C THR A 29 5.05 50.00 12.08
N GLN A 30 4.02 49.73 11.28
CA GLN A 30 2.84 50.59 11.18
C GLN A 30 1.57 49.73 11.16
N GLN A 31 0.63 50.10 12.03
CA GLN A 31 -0.70 49.55 12.17
C GLN A 31 -1.69 50.63 11.72
N ALA A 32 -2.49 50.37 10.70
CA ALA A 32 -3.78 51.03 10.48
C ALA A 32 -4.57 50.15 9.50
N GLY A 33 -5.78 49.77 9.91
CA GLY A 33 -6.55 48.71 9.28
C GLY A 33 -7.35 49.15 8.07
N GLU A 34 -7.68 48.15 7.25
CA GLU A 34 -8.85 48.19 6.38
C GLU A 34 -9.38 46.75 6.31
N ALA A 35 -10.64 46.58 6.72
CA ALA A 35 -11.34 45.32 6.63
C ALA A 35 -11.68 45.06 5.17
N GLU A 36 -10.80 44.36 4.46
CA GLU A 36 -11.08 43.88 3.11
C GLU A 36 -11.41 42.38 3.17
N LYS A 37 -12.67 42.10 2.81
CA LYS A 37 -13.31 40.82 2.53
C LYS A 37 -12.32 39.71 2.11
N PRO A 38 -12.32 38.51 2.72
CA PRO A 38 -11.57 37.40 2.16
C PRO A 38 -12.18 37.05 0.80
N ALA A 39 -11.46 37.43 -0.26
CA ALA A 39 -11.61 36.78 -1.56
C ALA A 39 -11.23 35.32 -1.33
N VAL A 40 -12.26 34.47 -1.29
CA VAL A 40 -12.10 33.04 -1.40
C VAL A 40 -11.48 32.81 -2.77
N ASP A 41 -10.16 32.66 -2.79
CA ASP A 41 -9.43 32.23 -3.97
C ASP A 41 -9.75 30.75 -4.17
N SER A 42 -10.96 30.50 -4.68
CA SER A 42 -11.33 29.23 -5.28
C SER A 42 -10.55 29.08 -6.58
N LEU A 43 -9.24 28.88 -6.47
CA LEU A 43 -8.48 28.15 -7.48
C LEU A 43 -8.92 26.69 -7.39
N SER A 44 -10.13 26.42 -7.87
CA SER A 44 -10.39 25.17 -8.56
C SER A 44 -9.45 25.19 -9.76
N GLY A 45 -8.23 24.71 -9.53
CA GLY A 45 -7.31 24.39 -10.61
C GLY A 45 -8.04 23.51 -11.63
N PRO A 46 -7.62 23.54 -12.91
CA PRO A 46 -8.28 22.74 -13.92
C PRO A 46 -8.34 21.29 -13.42
N THR A 47 -9.56 20.76 -13.25
CA THR A 47 -9.79 19.33 -13.21
C THR A 47 -9.41 18.80 -14.59
N THR A 48 -8.11 18.63 -14.80
CA THR A 48 -7.62 17.76 -15.86
C THR A 48 -8.24 16.41 -15.54
N ASN A 49 -9.25 16.02 -16.31
CA ASN A 49 -9.84 14.69 -16.23
C ASN A 49 -8.70 13.71 -16.53
N VAL A 50 -8.04 13.21 -15.48
CA VAL A 50 -7.05 12.16 -15.63
C VAL A 50 -7.83 10.93 -16.13
N PRO A 51 -7.44 10.32 -17.26
CA PRO A 51 -8.08 9.09 -17.70
C PRO A 51 -7.96 8.03 -16.59
N ASN A 52 -9.04 7.31 -16.32
CA ASN A 52 -9.09 6.27 -15.31
C ASN A 52 -9.92 5.10 -15.85
N THR A 53 -9.54 3.88 -15.50
CA THR A 53 -10.35 2.70 -15.81
C THR A 53 -11.60 2.71 -14.96
N SER A 54 -12.70 2.14 -15.46
CA SER A 54 -13.89 1.94 -14.63
C SER A 54 -13.55 1.09 -13.41
N GLN A 55 -13.95 1.53 -12.21
CA GLN A 55 -13.61 0.80 -10.98
C GLN A 55 -14.27 -0.59 -10.89
N SER A 56 -15.37 -0.81 -11.60
CA SER A 56 -15.98 -2.14 -11.73
C SER A 56 -15.22 -3.04 -12.71
N GLU A 57 -14.63 -2.45 -13.76
CA GLU A 57 -13.76 -3.15 -14.68
C GLU A 57 -12.44 -3.51 -14.02
N LEU A 58 -11.82 -2.55 -13.31
CA LEU A 58 -10.58 -2.77 -12.58
C LEU A 58 -10.74 -3.83 -11.49
N LEU A 59 -11.86 -3.81 -10.75
CA LEU A 59 -12.18 -4.89 -9.81
C LEU A 59 -12.24 -6.25 -10.52
N ARG A 60 -12.94 -6.36 -11.66
CA ARG A 60 -13.01 -7.62 -12.42
C ARG A 60 -11.63 -8.08 -12.87
N THR A 61 -10.80 -7.17 -13.35
CA THR A 61 -9.43 -7.44 -13.78
C THR A 61 -8.57 -7.93 -12.62
N VAL A 62 -8.69 -7.34 -11.43
CA VAL A 62 -8.01 -7.80 -10.20
C VAL A 62 -8.52 -9.17 -9.74
N LEU A 63 -9.83 -9.41 -9.79
CA LEU A 63 -10.40 -10.71 -9.41
C LEU A 63 -10.04 -11.84 -10.39
N GLY A 64 -9.70 -11.49 -11.63
CA GLY A 64 -9.23 -12.42 -12.65
C GLY A 64 -10.21 -13.52 -12.99
N LYS A 65 -9.69 -14.70 -13.33
CA LYS A 65 -10.51 -15.87 -13.70
C LYS A 65 -11.43 -16.28 -12.53
N PRO A 66 -12.73 -16.55 -12.77
CA PRO A 66 -13.62 -17.02 -11.73
C PRO A 66 -13.26 -18.43 -11.24
N GLY A 67 -13.59 -18.72 -9.99
CA GLY A 67 -13.32 -20.00 -9.33
C GLY A 67 -12.08 -19.96 -8.43
N GLY A 68 -11.79 -21.10 -7.80
CA GLY A 68 -10.74 -21.20 -6.79
C GLY A 68 -11.02 -20.34 -5.56
N ASP A 69 -9.96 -19.98 -4.86
CA ASP A 69 -9.99 -19.07 -3.72
C ASP A 69 -9.88 -17.61 -4.17
N PHE A 70 -9.03 -17.34 -5.18
CA PHE A 70 -8.82 -16.03 -5.81
C PHE A 70 -8.20 -16.22 -7.20
N ARG A 71 -8.60 -15.44 -8.22
CA ARG A 71 -8.05 -15.51 -9.61
C ARG A 71 -7.97 -16.92 -10.21
N GLY A 72 -8.89 -17.82 -9.87
CA GLY A 72 -8.91 -19.19 -10.40
C GLY A 72 -7.94 -20.16 -9.72
N VAL A 73 -7.07 -19.70 -8.83
CA VAL A 73 -6.14 -20.55 -8.05
C VAL A 73 -6.69 -20.86 -6.66
N LYS A 74 -6.26 -21.98 -6.09
CA LYS A 74 -6.59 -22.40 -4.71
C LYS A 74 -5.34 -22.37 -3.84
N PHE A 75 -5.50 -22.04 -2.57
CA PHE A 75 -4.42 -22.27 -1.60
C PHE A 75 -4.02 -23.75 -1.60
N GLY A 76 -2.71 -24.00 -1.59
CA GLY A 76 -2.15 -25.34 -1.78
C GLY A 76 -1.85 -25.71 -3.24
N ASP A 77 -2.24 -24.89 -4.22
CA ASP A 77 -1.83 -25.13 -5.63
C ASP A 77 -0.30 -24.95 -5.78
N PRO A 78 0.37 -25.77 -6.60
CA PRO A 78 1.80 -25.61 -6.89
C PRO A 78 2.05 -24.40 -7.80
N ILE A 79 3.25 -23.82 -7.71
CA ILE A 79 3.66 -22.68 -8.54
C ILE A 79 3.53 -22.93 -10.06
N SER A 80 3.76 -24.16 -10.52
CA SER A 80 3.61 -24.51 -11.95
C SER A 80 2.20 -24.24 -12.47
N LYS A 81 1.18 -24.56 -11.67
CA LYS A 81 -0.22 -24.30 -12.00
C LYS A 81 -0.56 -22.81 -11.98
N ILE A 82 0.03 -22.05 -11.05
CA ILE A 82 -0.15 -20.59 -11.00
C ILE A 82 0.39 -19.95 -12.28
N LYS A 83 1.62 -20.31 -12.68
CA LYS A 83 2.26 -19.80 -13.91
C LYS A 83 1.50 -20.18 -15.18
N GLU A 84 0.81 -21.31 -15.20
CA GLU A 84 -0.03 -21.71 -16.34
C GLU A 84 -1.35 -20.93 -16.40
N LEU A 85 -1.91 -20.52 -15.26
CA LEU A 85 -3.22 -19.88 -15.17
C LEU A 85 -3.16 -18.34 -15.22
N GLU A 86 -2.07 -17.73 -14.78
CA GLU A 86 -1.93 -16.28 -14.76
C GLU A 86 -1.67 -15.75 -16.19
N SER A 87 -2.44 -14.73 -16.56
CA SER A 87 -2.39 -14.12 -17.89
C SER A 87 -1.59 -12.82 -17.92
N PHE A 88 -1.24 -12.30 -16.75
CA PHE A 88 -0.42 -11.10 -16.59
C PHE A 88 1.04 -11.38 -16.93
N GLU A 89 1.81 -10.32 -17.18
CA GLU A 89 3.23 -10.43 -17.51
C GLU A 89 4.02 -10.82 -16.26
N LEU A 90 4.85 -11.86 -16.36
CA LEU A 90 5.76 -12.25 -15.28
C LEU A 90 6.84 -11.17 -15.09
N PHE A 91 6.93 -10.56 -13.91
CA PHE A 91 7.99 -9.58 -13.58
C PHE A 91 8.92 -10.04 -12.47
N GLU A 92 8.53 -11.01 -11.65
CA GLU A 92 9.34 -11.53 -10.54
C GLU A 92 9.18 -13.04 -10.40
N ASP A 93 10.31 -13.76 -10.26
CA ASP A 93 10.33 -15.21 -10.08
C ASP A 93 11.39 -15.56 -9.03
N SER A 94 10.93 -15.77 -7.79
CA SER A 94 11.76 -16.04 -6.62
C SER A 94 11.46 -17.43 -6.04
N THR A 95 12.25 -17.83 -5.05
CA THR A 95 12.06 -19.12 -4.36
C THR A 95 10.80 -19.14 -3.50
N ASP A 96 10.41 -18.01 -2.91
CA ASP A 96 9.30 -17.91 -1.97
C ASP A 96 8.08 -17.18 -2.52
N HIS A 97 8.16 -16.64 -3.73
CA HIS A 97 7.04 -15.99 -4.40
C HIS A 97 7.26 -15.84 -5.92
N VAL A 98 6.18 -15.53 -6.63
CA VAL A 98 6.18 -15.15 -8.04
C VAL A 98 5.26 -13.95 -8.26
N GLY A 99 5.69 -12.99 -9.07
CA GLY A 99 5.03 -11.71 -9.31
C GLY A 99 4.65 -11.50 -10.76
N PHE A 100 3.42 -11.03 -10.98
CA PHE A 100 2.89 -10.70 -12.30
C PHE A 100 2.28 -9.31 -12.34
N THR A 101 2.43 -8.59 -13.44
CA THR A 101 2.00 -7.21 -13.60
C THR A 101 1.08 -7.05 -14.81
N TYR A 102 0.19 -6.07 -14.72
CA TYR A 102 -0.69 -5.66 -15.81
C TYR A 102 -0.90 -4.16 -15.75
N GLU A 103 -0.62 -3.48 -16.86
CA GLU A 103 -0.92 -2.07 -17.05
C GLU A 103 -2.18 -1.91 -17.89
N THR A 104 -3.10 -1.06 -17.43
CA THR A 104 -4.31 -0.68 -18.17
C THR A 104 -3.97 0.34 -19.26
N GLU A 105 -4.88 0.54 -20.21
CA GLU A 105 -4.75 1.60 -21.23
C GLU A 105 -4.71 3.03 -20.63
N ASN A 106 -5.13 3.18 -19.37
CA ASN A 106 -5.14 4.45 -18.64
C ASN A 106 -3.93 4.62 -17.71
N PHE A 107 -2.88 3.79 -17.86
CA PHE A 107 -1.65 3.84 -17.05
C PHE A 107 -1.84 3.57 -15.55
N GLU A 108 -2.93 2.89 -15.19
CA GLU A 108 -3.07 2.25 -13.88
C GLU A 108 -2.43 0.85 -13.93
N ALA A 109 -1.76 0.43 -12.88
CA ALA A 109 -1.04 -0.84 -12.83
C ALA A 109 -1.60 -1.77 -11.74
N ILE A 110 -1.57 -3.08 -12.00
CA ILE A 110 -1.93 -4.14 -11.06
C ILE A 110 -0.76 -5.09 -10.94
N ASP A 111 -0.19 -5.18 -9.74
CA ASP A 111 0.82 -6.19 -9.41
C ASP A 111 0.18 -7.29 -8.56
N VAL A 112 0.33 -8.53 -8.98
CA VAL A 112 -0.16 -9.73 -8.28
C VAL A 112 1.03 -10.56 -7.83
N MET A 113 1.21 -10.69 -6.51
CA MET A 113 2.25 -11.50 -5.89
C MET A 113 1.64 -12.75 -5.27
N TYR A 114 2.12 -13.92 -5.71
CA TYR A 114 1.77 -15.22 -5.15
C TYR A 114 2.89 -15.70 -4.23
N TYR A 115 2.61 -15.88 -2.95
CA TYR A 115 3.57 -16.32 -1.93
C TYR A 115 3.44 -17.83 -1.69
N LEU A 116 4.58 -18.49 -1.55
CA LEU A 116 4.69 -19.93 -1.39
C LEU A 116 5.07 -20.31 0.03
N ASP A 117 4.66 -21.49 0.45
CA ASP A 117 5.18 -22.13 1.64
C ASP A 117 6.50 -22.89 1.37
N LYS A 118 7.06 -23.48 2.41
CA LYS A 118 8.27 -24.30 2.33
C LYS A 118 8.16 -25.53 1.40
N ASN A 119 6.94 -25.92 1.04
CA ASN A 119 6.67 -27.03 0.12
C ASN A 119 6.39 -26.53 -1.31
N GLN A 120 6.62 -25.25 -1.59
CA GLN A 120 6.37 -24.60 -2.89
C GLN A 120 4.87 -24.58 -3.27
N LEU A 121 4.00 -24.51 -2.25
CA LEU A 121 2.55 -24.43 -2.42
C LEU A 121 2.03 -23.05 -2.05
N LEU A 122 1.03 -22.57 -2.79
CA LEU A 122 0.41 -21.27 -2.56
C LEU A 122 -0.14 -21.13 -1.13
N ASN A 123 0.32 -20.12 -0.39
CA ASN A 123 -0.17 -19.84 0.96
C ASN A 123 -0.68 -18.41 1.18
N GLY A 124 -0.38 -17.50 0.25
CA GLY A 124 -0.79 -16.11 0.31
C GLY A 124 -0.79 -15.45 -1.06
N ILE A 125 -1.65 -14.44 -1.23
CA ILE A 125 -1.70 -13.60 -2.43
C ILE A 125 -1.75 -12.15 -1.98
N ARG A 126 -1.00 -11.29 -2.65
CA ARG A 126 -1.10 -9.84 -2.54
C ARG A 126 -1.41 -9.25 -3.90
N VAL A 127 -2.32 -8.30 -3.95
CA VAL A 127 -2.55 -7.47 -5.13
C VAL A 127 -2.35 -6.01 -4.75
N ASP A 128 -1.45 -5.34 -5.45
CA ASP A 128 -1.25 -3.90 -5.39
C ASP A 128 -1.86 -3.28 -6.64
N VAL A 129 -2.72 -2.27 -6.47
CA VAL A 129 -3.36 -1.54 -7.56
C VAL A 129 -2.94 -0.08 -7.45
N TYR A 130 -2.20 0.39 -8.46
CA TYR A 130 -1.75 1.77 -8.58
C TYR A 130 -2.75 2.55 -9.43
N LEU A 131 -3.25 3.64 -8.87
CA LEU A 131 -4.36 4.42 -9.41
C LEU A 131 -3.89 5.84 -9.72
N ASN A 132 -4.61 6.54 -10.60
CA ASN A 132 -4.17 7.87 -11.03
C ASN A 132 -4.60 8.99 -10.08
N ASP A 133 -5.67 8.79 -9.31
CA ASP A 133 -6.20 9.81 -8.41
C ASP A 133 -6.96 9.26 -7.18
N ALA A 134 -7.17 10.15 -6.21
CA ALA A 134 -7.87 9.83 -4.97
C ALA A 134 -9.35 9.41 -5.16
N PRO A 135 -10.14 10.03 -6.05
CA PRO A 135 -11.49 9.55 -6.37
C PRO A 135 -11.52 8.09 -6.84
N SER A 136 -10.56 7.68 -7.66
CA SER A 136 -10.45 6.30 -8.17
C SER A 136 -10.11 5.31 -7.05
N VAL A 137 -9.24 5.69 -6.11
CA VAL A 137 -8.98 4.92 -4.86
C VAL A 137 -10.27 4.71 -4.07
N ALA A 138 -11.04 5.79 -3.83
CA ALA A 138 -12.29 5.70 -3.09
C ALA A 138 -13.32 4.82 -3.82
N GLY A 139 -13.43 4.96 -5.14
CA GLY A 139 -14.31 4.16 -5.97
C GLY A 139 -13.95 2.67 -5.92
N LEU A 140 -12.69 2.31 -6.15
CA LEU A 140 -12.23 0.92 -6.09
C LEU A 140 -12.38 0.33 -4.69
N TRP A 141 -12.11 1.11 -3.65
CA TRP A 141 -12.30 0.71 -2.27
C TRP A 141 -13.74 0.27 -2.02
N THR A 142 -14.72 1.07 -2.45
CA THR A 142 -16.14 0.72 -2.31
C THR A 142 -16.51 -0.55 -3.07
N GLN A 143 -15.95 -0.76 -4.27
CA GLN A 143 -16.16 -1.98 -5.05
C GLN A 143 -15.60 -3.21 -4.32
N PHE A 144 -14.36 -3.15 -3.80
CA PHE A 144 -13.80 -4.23 -2.99
C PHE A 144 -14.58 -4.47 -1.72
N GLU A 145 -14.93 -3.43 -0.96
CA GLU A 145 -15.65 -3.57 0.31
C GLU A 145 -16.99 -4.28 0.10
N THR A 146 -17.71 -3.94 -0.98
CA THR A 146 -18.95 -4.62 -1.39
C THR A 146 -18.69 -6.09 -1.72
N TYR A 147 -17.72 -6.37 -2.60
CA TYR A 147 -17.39 -7.74 -3.02
C TYR A 147 -16.97 -8.61 -1.83
N LEU A 148 -16.05 -8.11 -1.01
CA LEU A 148 -15.49 -8.84 0.12
C LEU A 148 -16.52 -9.09 1.21
N SER A 149 -17.39 -8.13 1.50
CA SER A 149 -18.45 -8.30 2.49
C SER A 149 -19.56 -9.24 2.02
N GLY A 150 -19.71 -9.45 0.70
CA GLY A 150 -20.57 -10.50 0.15
C GLY A 150 -19.99 -11.91 0.27
N LYS A 151 -18.66 -12.05 0.41
CA LYS A 151 -17.95 -13.35 0.41
C LYS A 151 -17.41 -13.75 1.79
N TYR A 152 -17.05 -12.79 2.63
CA TYR A 152 -16.39 -12.99 3.91
C TYR A 152 -17.11 -12.20 5.01
N ALA A 153 -16.95 -12.64 6.26
CA ALA A 153 -17.44 -11.89 7.40
C ALA A 153 -16.44 -10.80 7.77
N ILE A 154 -16.92 -9.56 7.96
CA ILE A 154 -16.08 -8.48 8.46
C ILE A 154 -15.53 -8.83 9.85
N ASP A 155 -14.22 -8.65 10.04
CA ASP A 155 -13.54 -8.89 11.31
C ASP A 155 -13.30 -7.58 12.06
N LYS A 156 -12.70 -6.59 11.38
CA LYS A 156 -12.49 -5.23 11.91
C LYS A 156 -12.24 -4.24 10.78
N LYS A 157 -12.57 -2.97 11.02
CA LYS A 157 -12.24 -1.83 10.15
C LYS A 157 -11.65 -0.71 11.00
N GLN A 158 -10.49 -0.18 10.60
CA GLN A 158 -9.78 0.85 11.33
C GLN A 158 -9.03 1.77 10.36
N GLY A 159 -9.42 3.04 10.32
CA GLY A 159 -8.81 4.03 9.43
C GLY A 159 -8.86 3.57 7.97
N LYS A 160 -7.68 3.56 7.32
CA LYS A 160 -7.47 3.16 5.93
C LYS A 160 -7.38 1.64 5.70
N VAL A 161 -7.77 0.83 6.68
CA VAL A 161 -7.62 -0.64 6.63
C VAL A 161 -8.92 -1.34 7.04
N ALA A 162 -9.29 -2.37 6.30
CA ALA A 162 -10.39 -3.27 6.61
C ALA A 162 -9.94 -4.73 6.54
N PHE A 163 -10.51 -5.56 7.41
CA PHE A 163 -10.18 -6.96 7.54
C PHE A 163 -11.46 -7.80 7.51
N TRP A 164 -11.39 -8.93 6.80
CA TRP A 164 -12.43 -9.94 6.76
C TRP A 164 -11.83 -11.32 7.06
N LYS A 165 -12.70 -12.23 7.48
CA LYS A 165 -12.36 -13.64 7.69
C LYS A 165 -13.48 -14.57 7.25
N ASP A 166 -13.13 -15.82 6.97
CA ASP A 166 -14.12 -16.89 6.85
C ASP A 166 -14.02 -17.91 7.99
N LYS A 167 -14.95 -18.88 7.98
CA LYS A 167 -14.98 -19.97 8.96
C LYS A 167 -13.77 -20.91 8.85
N GLY A 168 -13.12 -20.97 7.69
CA GLY A 168 -11.90 -21.75 7.45
C GLY A 168 -10.63 -21.09 8.00
N GLY A 169 -10.74 -19.87 8.55
CA GLY A 169 -9.61 -19.12 9.06
C GLY A 169 -8.80 -18.40 7.98
N ARG A 170 -9.32 -18.28 6.75
CA ARG A 170 -8.73 -17.37 5.77
C ARG A 170 -8.93 -15.93 6.23
N MET A 171 -7.89 -15.12 6.05
CA MET A 171 -7.90 -13.70 6.38
C MET A 171 -7.75 -12.90 5.09
N VAL A 172 -8.51 -11.82 5.00
CA VAL A 172 -8.42 -10.83 3.91
C VAL A 172 -8.18 -9.47 4.54
N LYS A 173 -7.25 -8.69 3.99
CA LYS A 173 -6.98 -7.30 4.34
C LYS A 173 -7.07 -6.44 3.08
N LEU A 174 -7.79 -5.34 3.18
CA LEU A 174 -7.77 -4.26 2.19
C LEU A 174 -7.19 -3.01 2.87
N GLU A 175 -6.25 -2.34 2.22
CA GLU A 175 -5.60 -1.14 2.71
C GLU A 175 -5.51 -0.07 1.62
N ASP A 176 -5.87 1.17 1.97
CA ASP A 176 -5.50 2.35 1.19
C ASP A 176 -4.07 2.72 1.53
N VAL A 177 -3.17 2.39 0.60
CA VAL A 177 -1.72 2.59 0.72
C VAL A 177 -1.26 3.95 0.17
N SER A 178 -2.20 4.83 -0.20
CA SER A 178 -1.90 6.09 -0.86
C SER A 178 -1.04 7.02 0.00
N LYS A 179 -0.01 7.62 -0.60
CA LYS A 179 0.93 8.56 0.02
C LYS A 179 1.23 9.71 -0.93
N GLY A 180 0.86 10.93 -0.55
CA GLY A 180 1.10 12.11 -1.38
C GLY A 180 0.39 12.00 -2.73
N LYS A 181 1.15 11.84 -3.81
CA LYS A 181 0.64 11.67 -5.18
C LYS A 181 0.63 10.21 -5.65
N ASP A 182 1.11 9.29 -4.82
CA ASP A 182 1.09 7.86 -5.11
C ASP A 182 -0.25 7.32 -4.58
N PHE A 183 -1.19 7.04 -5.48
CA PHE A 183 -2.52 6.55 -5.14
C PHE A 183 -2.60 5.03 -5.36
N GLY A 184 -3.17 4.30 -4.40
CA GLY A 184 -3.32 2.86 -4.59
C GLY A 184 -4.00 2.10 -3.46
N LEU A 185 -4.38 0.87 -3.77
CA LEU A 185 -4.96 -0.09 -2.84
C LEU A 185 -4.12 -1.37 -2.79
N ARG A 186 -4.02 -1.96 -1.59
CA ARG A 186 -3.42 -3.28 -1.37
C ARG A 186 -4.46 -4.25 -0.84
N LEU A 187 -4.67 -5.34 -1.57
CA LEU A 187 -5.44 -6.51 -1.12
C LEU A 187 -4.47 -7.63 -0.74
N SER A 188 -4.55 -8.14 0.49
CA SER A 188 -3.82 -9.32 0.92
C SER A 188 -4.80 -10.41 1.35
N ILE A 189 -4.60 -11.64 0.87
CA ILE A 189 -5.39 -12.82 1.27
C ILE A 189 -4.44 -13.97 1.63
N GLY A 190 -4.73 -14.68 2.72
CA GLY A 190 -3.90 -15.79 3.17
C GLY A 190 -4.63 -16.77 4.09
N THR A 191 -4.01 -17.93 4.29
CA THR A 191 -4.53 -18.98 5.17
C THR A 191 -4.10 -18.81 6.64
N LYS A 192 -4.85 -19.45 7.55
CA LYS A 192 -4.52 -19.50 8.97
C LYS A 192 -3.15 -20.16 9.16
N GLY A 193 -2.17 -19.42 9.68
CA GLY A 193 -0.79 -19.90 9.90
C GLY A 193 0.27 -19.17 9.08
N MET A 194 -0.12 -18.26 8.18
CA MET A 194 0.79 -17.30 7.58
C MET A 194 1.34 -16.39 8.70
N LYS A 195 2.64 -16.50 9.04
CA LYS A 195 3.27 -15.81 10.18
C LYS A 195 3.09 -14.28 10.13
N THR A 196 2.96 -13.75 8.93
CA THR A 196 2.59 -12.38 8.62
C THR A 196 1.83 -12.42 7.30
N MET A 197 0.68 -11.75 7.21
CA MET A 197 0.14 -11.43 5.88
C MET A 197 1.23 -10.69 5.10
N PRO A 198 1.37 -10.93 3.80
CA PRO A 198 2.41 -10.31 3.02
C PRO A 198 2.19 -8.79 3.12
N MET A 199 3.11 -8.13 3.84
CA MET A 199 3.09 -6.70 4.16
C MET A 199 3.55 -5.88 3.00
#